data_AF-A0A967BX49-F1
#
_entry.id   AF-A0A967BX49-F1
#
_cell.length_a   1.000
_cell.length_b   1.000
_cell.length_c   1.000
_cell.angle_alpha   90.00
_cell.angle_beta   90.00
_cell.angle_gamma   90.00
#
_symmetry.space_group_name_H-M   'P 1'
#
loop_
_entity.id
_entity.type
_entity.pdbx_description
1 polymer ?
#
loop_
_entity_poly.entity_id
_entity_poly.type
_entity_poly.pdbx_seq_one_letter_code
_entity_poly.pdbx_strand_id
1 'polypeptide(L)'
;MNEHELLDLLNRVRNDTLTVSQAIERLRQLPVELLSSARLDHHRQLRTGLPEAIFGENKTAPQLVEIFTALLKQKDVVLATRVAADKAGEVLSKLDGLTYHDTARILSGNDQYIPEDCGRGT
;
A
#
# COMPACT_ATOMS: atom_id res chain seq x y z
N MET A 1 2.19 7.56 -4.26
CA MET A 1 3.48 8.20 -4.64
C MET A 1 4.38 8.14 -3.44
N ASN A 2 5.65 7.78 -3.59
CA ASN A 2 6.63 7.70 -2.50
C ASN A 2 7.70 8.81 -2.56
N GLU A 3 8.63 8.87 -1.59
CA GLU A 3 9.62 9.94 -1.48
C GLU A 3 10.56 10.02 -2.70
N HIS A 4 10.97 8.87 -3.23
CA HIS A 4 11.82 8.81 -4.42
C HIS A 4 11.11 9.36 -5.66
N GLU A 5 9.85 8.96 -5.89
CA GLU A 5 9.02 9.47 -6.97
C GLU A 5 8.75 10.98 -6.84
N LEU A 6 8.59 11.48 -5.61
CA LEU A 6 8.44 12.90 -5.33
C LEU A 6 9.73 13.67 -5.66
N LEU A 7 10.88 13.15 -5.24
CA LEU A 7 12.18 13.77 -5.51
C LEU A 7 12.44 13.84 -7.02
N ASP A 8 12.12 12.77 -7.75
CA ASP A 8 12.17 12.75 -9.23
C ASP A 8 11.22 13.77 -9.86
N LEU A 9 9.99 13.86 -9.36
CA LEU A 9 9.01 14.84 -9.83
C LEU A 9 9.54 16.28 -9.64
N LEU A 10 10.11 16.58 -8.47
CA LEU A 10 10.66 17.89 -8.13
C LEU A 10 11.91 18.21 -8.96
N ASN A 11 12.80 17.25 -9.18
CA ASN A 11 13.97 17.42 -10.06
C ASN A 11 13.55 17.71 -11.50
N ARG A 12 12.48 17.08 -11.99
CA ARG A 12 11.95 17.36 -13.33
C ARG A 12 11.39 18.76 -13.45
N VAL A 13 10.75 19.28 -12.40
CA VAL A 13 10.31 20.68 -12.33
C VAL A 13 11.52 21.62 -12.29
N ARG A 14 12.52 21.32 -11.45
CA ARG A 14 13.75 22.13 -11.32
C ARG A 14 14.52 22.25 -12.64
N ASN A 15 14.50 21.19 -13.44
CA ASN A 15 15.21 21.13 -14.72
C ASN A 15 14.34 21.59 -15.91
N ASP A 16 13.19 22.24 -15.66
CA ASP A 16 12.23 22.72 -16.67
C ASP A 16 11.67 21.63 -17.62
N THR A 17 11.84 20.35 -17.28
CA THR A 17 11.31 19.21 -18.04
C THR A 17 9.84 18.88 -17.74
N LEU A 18 9.29 19.51 -16.69
CA LEU A 18 7.90 19.39 -16.27
C LEU A 18 7.44 20.73 -15.72
N THR A 19 6.27 21.22 -16.13
CA THR A 19 5.76 22.48 -15.57
C THR A 19 5.24 22.27 -14.15
N VAL A 20 5.26 23.33 -13.33
CA VAL A 20 4.67 23.31 -11.98
C VAL A 20 3.20 22.86 -12.02
N SER A 21 2.43 23.32 -13.01
CA SER A 21 1.02 22.92 -13.18
C SER A 21 0.87 21.42 -13.46
N GLN A 22 1.74 20.82 -14.28
CA GLN A 22 1.76 19.38 -14.54
C GLN A 22 2.20 18.58 -13.30
N ALA A 23 3.12 19.12 -12.51
CA ALA A 23 3.53 18.51 -11.23
C ALA A 23 2.37 18.51 -10.24
N ILE A 24 1.66 19.64 -10.09
CA ILE A 24 0.48 19.76 -9.24
C ILE A 24 -0.60 18.77 -9.68
N GLU A 25 -0.84 18.60 -10.97
CA GLU A 25 -1.86 17.65 -11.44
C GLU A 25 -1.50 16.20 -11.09
N ARG A 26 -0.21 15.83 -11.16
CA ARG A 26 0.27 14.52 -10.68
C ARG A 26 0.17 14.36 -9.17
N LEU A 27 0.44 15.41 -8.41
CA LEU A 27 0.24 15.43 -6.95
C LEU A 27 -1.24 15.39 -6.56
N ARG A 28 -2.13 15.83 -7.45
CA ARG A 28 -3.58 15.87 -7.26
C ARG A 28 -4.25 14.54 -7.58
N GLN A 29 -3.60 13.62 -8.29
CA GLN A 29 -4.15 12.29 -8.56
C GLN A 29 -4.37 11.51 -7.25
N LEU A 30 -5.57 11.69 -6.72
CA LEU A 30 -6.27 11.00 -5.63
C LEU A 30 -5.35 10.54 -4.48
N PRO A 31 -5.04 11.43 -3.52
CA PRO A 31 -4.39 11.04 -2.26
C PRO A 31 -5.20 10.00 -1.49
N VAL A 32 -6.51 9.93 -1.76
CA VAL A 32 -7.42 8.99 -1.13
C VAL A 32 -8.24 8.23 -2.19
N GLU A 33 -8.17 6.91 -2.18
CA GLU A 33 -9.06 6.04 -2.94
C GLU A 33 -10.24 5.61 -2.07
N LEU A 34 -11.45 5.86 -2.56
CA LEU A 34 -12.70 5.51 -1.88
C LEU A 34 -13.17 4.13 -2.36
N LEU A 35 -13.00 3.13 -1.50
CA LEU A 35 -13.59 1.81 -1.65
C LEU A 35 -14.93 1.75 -0.91
N SER A 36 -15.75 0.75 -1.23
CA SER A 36 -17.01 0.55 -0.50
C SER A 36 -16.75 0.19 0.97
N SER A 37 -15.61 -0.46 1.25
CA SER A 37 -15.23 -0.90 2.59
C SER A 37 -14.16 -0.05 3.29
N ALA A 38 -13.49 0.87 2.59
CA ALA A 38 -12.36 1.62 3.15
C ALA A 38 -12.08 2.93 2.40
N ARG A 39 -11.29 3.80 3.02
CA ARG A 39 -10.67 4.97 2.40
C ARG A 39 -9.17 4.78 2.49
N LEU A 40 -8.52 4.49 1.38
CA LEU A 40 -7.08 4.25 1.31
C LEU A 40 -6.36 5.57 1.15
N ASP A 41 -5.41 5.90 2.01
CA ASP A 41 -4.58 7.10 1.95
C ASP A 41 -3.23 6.77 1.30
N HIS A 42 -3.19 6.90 -0.03
CA HIS A 42 -1.99 6.67 -0.86
C HIS A 42 -0.86 7.67 -0.59
N HIS A 43 -1.10 8.73 0.19
CA HIS A 43 -0.08 9.71 0.59
C HIS A 43 0.46 9.45 2.00
N ARG A 44 -0.05 8.44 2.72
CA ARG A 44 0.41 8.13 4.07
C ARG A 44 1.92 7.89 4.12
N GLN A 45 2.47 7.14 3.16
CA GLN A 45 3.90 6.87 3.06
C GLN A 45 4.74 8.15 2.97
N LEU A 46 4.31 9.16 2.20
CA LEU A 46 5.00 10.44 2.13
C LEU A 46 4.97 11.22 3.46
N ARG A 47 3.88 11.10 4.22
CA ARG A 47 3.69 11.86 5.46
C ARG A 47 4.36 11.20 6.65
N THR A 48 4.48 9.87 6.66
CA THR A 48 4.91 9.12 7.85
C THR A 48 6.07 8.16 7.60
N GLY A 49 6.53 8.02 6.35
CA GLY A 49 7.56 7.05 5.96
C GLY A 49 7.10 5.59 6.04
N LEU A 50 5.81 5.32 6.27
CA LEU A 50 5.27 3.98 6.47
C LEU A 50 4.08 3.74 5.52
N PRO A 51 3.99 2.54 4.90
CA PRO A 51 2.85 2.17 4.06
C PRO A 51 1.56 2.11 4.88
N GLU A 52 0.43 2.06 4.18
CA GLU A 52 -0.86 1.83 4.83
C GLU A 52 -0.99 0.37 5.28
N ALA A 53 -1.28 0.18 6.58
CA ALA A 53 -1.58 -1.12 7.15
C ALA A 53 -3.09 -1.29 7.34
N ILE A 54 -3.62 -2.42 6.87
CA ILE A 54 -5.01 -2.79 6.99
C ILE A 54 -5.25 -3.40 8.37
N PHE A 55 -6.24 -2.86 9.10
CA PHE A 55 -6.72 -3.48 10.32
C PHE A 55 -7.75 -4.57 10.01
N GLY A 56 -7.33 -5.84 10.03
CA GLY A 56 -8.11 -6.97 9.51
C GLY A 56 -9.11 -7.61 10.50
N GLU A 57 -9.03 -7.29 11.80
CA GLU A 57 -9.84 -7.93 12.84
C GLU A 57 -11.35 -7.77 12.56
N ASN A 58 -11.77 -6.54 12.26
CA ASN A 58 -13.18 -6.19 12.01
C ASN A 58 -13.57 -6.19 10.53
N LYS A 59 -12.69 -6.67 9.64
CA LYS A 59 -12.97 -6.77 8.20
C LYS A 59 -13.46 -8.18 7.85
N THR A 60 -14.39 -8.25 6.91
CA THR A 60 -14.80 -9.51 6.28
C THR A 60 -13.81 -9.88 5.17
N ALA A 61 -13.75 -11.16 4.78
CA ALA A 61 -12.88 -11.59 3.68
C ALA A 61 -13.16 -10.82 2.36
N PRO A 62 -14.42 -10.57 1.94
CA PRO A 62 -14.69 -9.74 0.76
C PRO A 62 -14.14 -8.32 0.86
N GLN A 63 -14.21 -7.69 2.04
CA GLN A 63 -13.64 -6.35 2.25
C GLN A 63 -12.12 -6.37 2.17
N LEU A 64 -11.48 -7.41 2.73
CA LEU A 64 -10.03 -7.58 2.59
C LEU A 64 -9.63 -7.75 1.13
N VAL A 65 -10.36 -8.56 0.35
CA VAL A 65 -10.11 -8.74 -1.08
C VAL A 65 -10.21 -7.40 -1.82
N GLU A 66 -11.26 -6.60 -1.58
CA GLU A 66 -11.41 -5.29 -2.21
C GLU A 66 -10.22 -4.38 -1.90
N ILE A 67 -9.82 -4.31 -0.63
CA ILE A 67 -8.71 -3.47 -0.17
C ILE A 67 -7.37 -3.93 -0.76
N PHE A 68 -7.06 -5.22 -0.70
CA PHE A 68 -5.83 -5.77 -1.26
C PHE A 68 -5.76 -5.60 -2.78
N THR A 69 -6.89 -5.74 -3.48
CA THR A 69 -6.95 -5.52 -4.95
C THR A 69 -6.54 -4.10 -5.33
N ALA A 70 -6.89 -3.10 -4.53
CA ALA A 70 -6.48 -1.72 -4.75
C ALA A 70 -5.01 -1.51 -4.39
N LEU A 71 -4.57 -1.98 -3.22
CA LEU A 71 -3.22 -1.74 -2.72
C LEU A 71 -2.14 -2.52 -3.48
N LEU A 72 -2.41 -3.73 -3.98
CA LEU A 72 -1.45 -4.52 -4.76
C LEU A 72 -1.04 -3.85 -6.09
N LYS A 73 -1.84 -2.89 -6.59
CA LYS A 73 -1.49 -2.11 -7.79
C LYS A 73 -0.42 -1.05 -7.52
N GLN A 74 -0.18 -0.73 -6.26
CA GLN A 74 0.81 0.26 -5.85
C GLN A 74 2.21 -0.37 -5.78
N LYS A 75 3.24 0.47 -5.90
CA LYS A 75 4.65 0.07 -5.75
C LYS A 75 5.11 0.18 -4.29
N ASP A 76 4.36 -0.46 -3.40
CA ASP A 76 4.61 -0.41 -1.96
C ASP A 76 4.19 -1.72 -1.29
N VAL A 77 4.78 -2.01 -0.12
CA VAL A 77 4.45 -3.20 0.67
C VAL A 77 3.05 -3.06 1.23
N VAL A 78 2.27 -4.15 1.17
CA VAL A 78 0.90 -4.17 1.68
C VAL A 78 0.80 -5.16 2.84
N LEU A 79 0.11 -4.75 3.90
CA LEU A 79 0.05 -5.55 5.12
C LEU A 79 -1.33 -5.44 5.78
N ALA A 80 -1.94 -6.58 6.11
CA ALA A 80 -3.09 -6.65 7.00
C ALA A 80 -2.74 -7.38 8.29
N THR A 81 -3.07 -6.77 9.43
CA THR A 81 -2.86 -7.36 10.76
C THR A 81 -4.13 -7.99 11.31
N ARG A 82 -3.96 -8.92 12.26
CA ARG A 82 -5.06 -9.56 13.02
C ARG A 82 -6.06 -10.29 12.12
N VAL A 83 -5.57 -10.88 11.03
CA VAL A 83 -6.38 -11.67 10.10
C VAL A 83 -6.46 -13.10 10.63
N ALA A 84 -7.67 -13.60 10.87
CA ALA A 84 -7.89 -15.00 11.24
C ALA A 84 -7.64 -15.92 10.03
N ALA A 85 -7.22 -17.16 10.30
CA ALA A 85 -6.75 -18.09 9.25
C ALA A 85 -7.85 -18.45 8.24
N ASP A 86 -9.10 -18.53 8.69
CA ASP A 86 -10.28 -18.71 7.84
C ASP A 86 -10.43 -17.57 6.82
N LYS A 87 -10.40 -16.32 7.30
CA LYS A 87 -10.44 -15.12 6.45
C LYS A 87 -9.24 -15.07 5.51
N ALA A 88 -8.05 -15.44 5.98
CA ALA A 88 -6.86 -15.45 5.16
C ALA A 88 -6.97 -16.46 4.01
N GLY A 89 -7.45 -17.68 4.27
CA GLY A 89 -7.66 -18.70 3.26
C GLY A 89 -8.62 -18.24 2.16
N GLU A 90 -9.71 -17.57 2.53
CA GLU A 90 -10.64 -16.98 1.55
C GLU A 90 -9.98 -15.90 0.66
N VAL A 91 -9.16 -15.03 1.25
CA VAL A 91 -8.46 -13.97 0.49
C VAL A 91 -7.43 -14.59 -0.46
N LEU A 92 -6.62 -15.53 0.02
CA LEU A 92 -5.59 -16.21 -0.77
C LEU A 92 -6.19 -17.02 -1.93
N SER A 93 -7.41 -17.54 -1.79
CA SER A 93 -8.09 -18.23 -2.90
C SER A 93 -8.52 -17.31 -4.04
N LYS A 94 -8.56 -15.99 -3.81
CA LYS A 94 -9.08 -14.98 -4.74
C LYS A 94 -8.01 -14.05 -5.30
N LEU A 95 -6.88 -13.92 -4.62
CA LEU A 95 -5.81 -13.00 -4.95
C LEU A 95 -4.45 -13.70 -4.88
N ASP A 96 -3.68 -13.56 -5.95
CA ASP A 96 -2.29 -14.00 -6.01
C ASP A 96 -1.34 -12.94 -5.42
N GLY A 97 -0.11 -13.34 -5.10
CA GLY A 97 0.93 -12.42 -4.63
C GLY A 97 0.80 -12.00 -3.16
N LEU A 98 0.00 -12.75 -2.39
CA LEU A 98 -0.16 -12.58 -0.95
C LEU A 98 0.42 -13.79 -0.19
N THR A 99 0.98 -13.52 0.98
CA THR A 99 1.52 -14.52 1.90
C THR A 99 0.81 -14.37 3.25
N TYR A 100 0.29 -15.48 3.79
CA TYR A 100 -0.25 -15.51 5.15
C TYR A 100 0.79 -16.04 6.14
N HIS A 101 0.99 -15.28 7.21
CA HIS A 101 1.88 -15.59 8.32
C HIS A 101 1.03 -15.99 9.53
N ASP A 102 0.85 -17.30 9.74
CA ASP A 102 -0.07 -17.84 10.74
C ASP A 102 0.22 -17.36 12.17
N THR A 103 1.48 -17.48 12.62
CA THR A 103 1.90 -17.06 13.96
C THR A 103 1.64 -15.57 14.23
N ALA A 104 1.90 -14.72 13.25
CA ALA A 104 1.71 -13.27 13.35
C ALA A 104 0.26 -12.84 13.07
N ARG A 105 -0.56 -13.73 12.47
CA ARG A 105 -1.90 -13.45 11.95
C ARG A 105 -1.89 -12.28 10.97
N ILE A 106 -0.94 -12.31 10.02
CA ILE A 106 -0.69 -11.25 9.04
C ILE A 106 -0.86 -11.77 7.62
N LEU A 107 -1.53 -10.99 6.76
CA LEU A 107 -1.38 -11.11 5.31
C LEU A 107 -0.41 -10.03 4.83
N SER A 108 0.64 -10.42 4.11
CA SER A 108 1.53 -9.49 3.41
C SER A 108 1.44 -9.70 1.91
N GLY A 109 1.85 -8.70 1.15
CA GLY A 109 2.06 -8.82 -0.28
C GLY A 109 3.03 -7.76 -0.76
N ASN A 110 3.37 -7.82 -2.05
CA ASN A 110 4.31 -6.87 -2.64
C ASN A 110 5.70 -6.92 -1.96
N ASP A 111 6.11 -8.12 -1.53
CA ASP A 111 7.34 -8.35 -0.77
C ASP A 111 8.60 -7.86 -1.51
N GLN A 112 8.55 -7.72 -2.85
CA GLN A 112 9.62 -7.15 -3.67
C GLN A 112 9.93 -5.67 -3.38
N TYR A 113 9.03 -4.95 -2.68
CA TYR A 113 9.25 -3.56 -2.27
C TYR A 113 9.75 -3.44 -0.82
N ILE A 114 10.01 -4.56 -0.14
CA ILE A 114 10.66 -4.54 1.18
C ILE A 114 12.10 -4.03 0.99
N PRO A 115 12.53 -2.97 1.71
CA PRO A 115 13.90 -2.48 1.63
C PRO A 115 14.91 -3.55 2.04
N GLU A 116 16.01 -3.72 1.28
CA GLU A 116 17.02 -4.74 1.54
C GLU A 116 17.76 -4.56 2.89
N ASP A 117 17.82 -3.32 3.39
CA ASP A 117 18.58 -2.92 4.57
C ASP A 117 17.68 -2.63 5.79
N CYS A 118 16.58 -3.40 5.92
CA CYS A 118 15.73 -3.32 7.10
C CYS A 118 16.32 -4.13 8.27
N GLY A 119 16.60 -3.47 9.40
CA GLY A 119 16.93 -4.16 10.64
C GLY A 119 15.81 -5.16 10.99
N ARG A 120 16.17 -6.39 11.37
CA ARG A 120 15.21 -7.49 11.55
C ARG A 120 14.22 -7.31 12.72
N GLY A 121 14.32 -6.20 13.45
CA GLY A 121 13.61 -6.03 14.73
C GLY A 121 13.96 -7.15 15.71
N THR A 122 13.46 -7.05 16.93
CA THR A 122 13.56 -8.10 17.96
C THR A 122 12.19 -8.33 18.54
#